data_AF-B5GTK1-F1
#
_entry.id   AF-B5GTK1-F1
#
_cell.length_a   1.000
_cell.length_b   1.000
_cell.length_c   1.000
_cell.angle_alpha   90.00
_cell.angle_beta   90.00
_cell.angle_gamma   90.00
#
_symmetry.space_group_name_H-M   'P 1'
#
loop_
_entity.id
_entity.type
_entity.pdbx_description
1 polymer ?
#
loop_
_entity_poly.entity_id
_entity_poly.type
_entity_poly.pdbx_seq_one_letter_code
_entity_poly.pdbx_strand_id
1 'polypeptide(L)'
;MGRRGARGRVFSRSRPTNPLHHQESIMRTSITATFRTIALVGAVTTLLTGTTVASMAADETGRRPAVPAPEAHHQEKQSGRQTGKEPWKSSGVLAGVRGKAQIFFNYSPEDTIRFGVDAQAAPFTRPIPQAGTGLPTDARGTLTISHYVKATGGTMTAIADVDCLVTGGRTATLTAIVRASGAEPKGKRLGISIQQGENGRPDRLGFGWGVANVDGREDGGTGTCMAPAPFAPVVSGGYRVTHAELPLPSEK
;
A
#
# COMPACT_ATOMS: atom_id res chain seq x y z
N MET A 1 41.29 -59.18 6.26
CA MET A 1 39.98 -59.00 6.96
C MET A 1 40.26 -58.23 8.25
N GLY A 2 40.02 -56.91 8.38
CA GLY A 2 38.71 -56.23 8.57
C GLY A 2 38.24 -56.44 10.02
N ARG A 3 38.04 -55.47 10.92
CA ARG A 3 37.42 -54.13 10.84
C ARG A 3 37.87 -53.24 12.02
N ARG A 4 38.01 -51.93 11.79
CA ARG A 4 38.15 -50.88 12.84
C ARG A 4 36.77 -50.31 13.18
N GLY A 5 36.48 -50.11 14.47
CA GLY A 5 35.25 -49.49 14.97
C GLY A 5 35.29 -47.96 14.89
N ALA A 6 34.24 -47.36 14.33
CA ALA A 6 34.06 -45.92 14.20
C ALA A 6 33.36 -45.33 15.44
N ARG A 7 33.92 -44.26 16.01
CA ARG A 7 33.29 -43.43 17.05
C ARG A 7 32.29 -42.47 16.40
N GLY A 8 31.03 -42.52 16.82
CA GLY A 8 29.98 -41.58 16.41
C GLY A 8 30.16 -40.22 17.05
N ARG A 9 30.11 -39.15 16.23
CA ARG A 9 30.01 -37.76 16.67
C ARG A 9 28.54 -37.39 16.84
N VAL A 10 28.18 -36.93 18.04
CA VAL A 10 26.85 -36.39 18.36
C VAL A 10 26.74 -34.98 17.76
N PHE A 11 25.83 -34.80 16.82
CA PHE A 11 25.45 -33.48 16.29
C PHE A 11 24.44 -32.83 17.24
N SER A 12 24.88 -31.80 17.98
CA SER A 12 23.99 -30.93 18.74
C SER A 12 23.20 -30.05 17.76
N ARG A 13 21.88 -30.26 17.67
CA ARG A 13 20.98 -29.39 16.92
C ARG A 13 20.62 -28.19 17.78
N SER A 14 21.14 -27.03 17.43
CA SER A 14 20.69 -25.72 17.92
C SER A 14 19.23 -25.49 17.52
N ARG A 15 18.38 -25.15 18.50
CA ARG A 15 16.98 -24.78 18.29
C ARG A 15 16.92 -23.41 17.57
N PRO A 16 16.03 -23.22 16.58
CA PRO A 16 15.80 -21.90 16.01
C PRO A 16 15.10 -21.01 17.05
N THR A 17 15.66 -19.82 17.28
CA THR A 17 15.05 -18.77 18.10
C THR A 17 13.87 -18.15 17.34
N ASN A 18 12.75 -18.02 18.04
CA ASN A 18 11.48 -17.50 17.54
C ASN A 18 11.59 -15.96 17.33
N PRO A 19 11.31 -15.41 16.14
CA PRO A 19 11.50 -13.97 15.85
C PRO A 19 10.46 -13.04 16.50
N LEU A 20 9.51 -13.56 17.28
CA LEU A 20 8.43 -12.79 17.88
C LEU A 20 8.84 -11.84 19.02
N HIS A 21 10.06 -11.95 19.56
CA HIS A 21 10.47 -11.13 20.71
C HIS A 21 11.06 -9.76 20.37
N HIS A 22 11.29 -9.43 19.09
CA HIS A 22 11.98 -8.17 18.74
C HIS A 22 11.04 -6.98 18.51
N GLN A 23 9.73 -7.20 18.38
CA GLN A 23 8.76 -6.12 18.14
C GLN A 23 8.21 -5.49 19.44
N GLU A 24 8.30 -6.18 20.59
CA GLU A 24 7.90 -5.60 21.88
C GLU A 24 8.90 -4.56 22.45
N SER A 25 10.13 -4.51 21.92
CA SER A 25 11.16 -3.62 22.46
C SER A 25 11.11 -2.19 21.92
N ILE A 26 10.34 -1.91 20.86
CA ILE A 26 10.34 -0.59 20.20
C ILE A 26 9.36 0.40 20.88
N MET A 27 8.41 -0.09 21.70
CA MET A 27 7.40 0.77 22.34
C MET A 27 7.76 1.25 23.76
N ARG A 28 8.90 0.84 24.34
CA ARG A 28 9.24 1.13 25.75
C ARG A 28 10.31 2.20 25.99
N THR A 29 10.87 2.82 24.96
CA THR A 29 12.03 3.72 25.17
C THR A 29 11.85 5.06 24.48
N SER A 30 11.11 5.98 25.10
CA SER A 30 11.21 7.43 24.86
C SER A 30 10.55 8.22 25.99
N ILE A 31 11.10 8.10 27.20
CA ILE A 31 10.99 9.16 28.20
C ILE A 31 12.43 9.46 28.63
N THR A 32 12.87 10.69 28.35
CA THR A 32 13.90 11.54 28.99
C THR A 32 14.77 12.20 27.91
N ALA A 33 14.35 13.38 27.44
CA ALA A 33 15.20 14.28 26.66
C ALA A 33 15.86 15.28 27.63
N THR A 34 17.15 15.15 27.84
CA THR A 34 18.01 16.21 28.39
C THR A 34 19.06 16.58 27.36
N PHE A 35 18.98 17.83 26.91
CA PHE A 35 19.99 18.52 26.11
C PHE A 35 21.35 18.50 26.80
N ARG A 36 22.43 18.19 26.06
CA ARG A 36 23.67 18.97 26.07
C ARG A 36 24.60 18.63 24.89
N THR A 37 25.10 19.72 24.35
CA THR A 37 26.02 19.96 23.24
C THR A 37 27.36 19.22 23.35
N ILE A 38 27.87 18.63 22.25
CA ILE A 38 29.31 18.58 21.92
C ILE A 38 29.48 18.66 20.40
N ALA A 39 30.33 19.59 19.97
CA ALA A 39 30.82 19.80 18.61
C ALA A 39 31.96 18.80 18.26
N LEU A 40 32.16 18.48 16.98
CA LEU A 40 33.44 18.60 16.26
C LEU A 40 33.43 17.86 14.90
N VAL A 41 33.64 18.66 13.86
CA VAL A 41 34.64 18.52 12.78
C VAL A 41 35.14 17.10 12.45
N GLY A 42 34.97 16.71 11.19
CA GLY A 42 35.68 15.58 10.60
C GLY A 42 35.35 15.43 9.12
N ALA A 43 36.00 16.24 8.28
CA ALA A 43 36.04 16.03 6.84
C ALA A 43 36.83 14.75 6.54
N VAL A 44 36.24 13.80 5.80
CA VAL A 44 37.01 12.70 5.20
C VAL A 44 36.60 12.49 3.75
N THR A 45 37.65 12.44 2.96
CA THR A 45 37.84 12.46 1.52
C THR A 45 37.17 11.30 0.79
N THR A 46 36.56 11.62 -0.35
CA THR A 46 36.08 10.69 -1.38
C THR A 46 37.24 9.91 -2.02
N LEU A 47 37.18 8.57 -2.03
CA LEU A 47 37.89 7.75 -3.01
C LEU A 47 36.88 7.14 -3.99
N LEU A 48 36.93 7.60 -5.23
CA LEU A 48 36.37 6.89 -6.39
C LEU A 48 37.33 5.75 -6.76
N THR A 49 36.87 4.50 -6.68
CA THR A 49 37.48 3.40 -7.42
C THR A 49 36.43 2.80 -8.34
N GLY A 50 36.54 3.16 -9.63
CA GLY A 50 35.80 2.53 -10.70
C GLY A 50 36.27 1.09 -10.90
N THR A 51 35.33 0.16 -10.92
CA THR A 51 35.54 -1.17 -11.49
C THR A 51 34.59 -1.32 -12.66
N THR A 52 35.15 -1.25 -13.86
CA THR A 52 34.49 -1.63 -15.11
C THR A 52 34.37 -3.15 -15.13
N VAL A 53 33.16 -3.68 -15.01
CA VAL A 53 32.90 -5.10 -15.27
C VAL A 53 32.50 -5.23 -16.73
N ALA A 54 33.37 -5.90 -17.50
CA ALA A 54 33.11 -6.22 -18.90
C ALA A 54 31.88 -7.13 -19.03
N SER A 55 30.95 -6.74 -19.90
CA SER A 55 29.85 -7.60 -20.33
C SER A 55 30.41 -8.69 -21.24
N MET A 56 30.38 -9.95 -20.79
CA MET A 56 30.54 -11.09 -21.68
C MET A 56 29.18 -11.42 -22.30
N ALA A 57 29.01 -11.09 -23.57
CA ALA A 57 27.96 -11.63 -24.40
C ALA A 57 28.30 -13.10 -24.69
N ALA A 58 27.55 -14.02 -24.08
CA ALA A 58 27.54 -15.41 -24.51
C ALA A 58 26.62 -15.53 -25.72
N ASP A 59 27.23 -15.80 -26.86
CA ASP A 59 26.60 -16.29 -28.08
C ASP A 59 26.12 -17.73 -27.83
N GLU A 60 24.80 -17.92 -27.75
CA GLU A 60 24.20 -19.25 -27.68
C GLU A 60 23.24 -19.39 -28.87
N THR A 61 23.81 -19.85 -29.98
CA THR A 61 23.11 -20.32 -31.17
C THR A 61 22.41 -21.65 -30.88
N GLY A 62 21.39 -21.59 -30.03
CA GLY A 62 20.49 -22.70 -29.70
C GLY A 62 19.31 -22.77 -30.67
N ARG A 63 19.46 -23.58 -31.71
CA ARG A 63 18.46 -23.93 -32.73
C ARG A 63 17.22 -24.58 -32.08
N ARG A 64 16.13 -23.83 -31.88
CA ARG A 64 14.81 -24.40 -31.50
C ARG A 64 14.12 -24.98 -32.75
N PRO A 65 13.56 -26.20 -32.69
CA PRO A 65 12.73 -26.72 -33.77
C PRO A 65 11.38 -25.98 -33.83
N ALA A 66 10.94 -25.70 -35.05
CA ALA A 66 9.66 -25.04 -35.34
C ALA A 66 8.47 -25.93 -34.94
N VAL A 67 7.55 -25.36 -34.18
CA VAL A 67 6.23 -25.93 -33.93
C VAL A 67 5.32 -25.57 -35.12
N PRO A 68 4.65 -26.53 -35.77
CA PRO A 68 3.74 -26.22 -36.87
C PRO A 68 2.47 -25.55 -36.35
N ALA A 69 2.04 -24.49 -37.04
CA ALA A 69 0.77 -23.83 -36.81
C ALA A 69 -0.40 -24.72 -37.30
N PRO A 70 -1.51 -24.82 -36.55
CA PRO A 70 -2.75 -25.34 -37.11
C PRO A 70 -3.54 -24.22 -37.80
N GLU A 71 -3.78 -24.39 -39.10
CA GLU A 71 -4.75 -23.60 -39.86
C GLU A 71 -6.19 -24.07 -39.58
N ALA A 72 -7.02 -23.08 -39.24
CA ALA A 72 -8.47 -22.91 -39.42
C ALA A 72 -9.42 -24.11 -39.43
N HIS A 73 -10.49 -24.05 -38.62
CA HIS A 73 -11.86 -23.72 -39.06
C HIS A 73 -12.88 -24.05 -37.96
N HIS A 74 -13.25 -23.07 -37.14
CA HIS A 74 -14.61 -22.99 -36.60
C HIS A 74 -15.05 -21.52 -36.59
N GLN A 75 -15.93 -21.20 -37.55
CA GLN A 75 -16.70 -19.96 -37.55
C GLN A 75 -17.75 -20.03 -36.45
N GLU A 76 -17.40 -19.52 -35.27
CA GLU A 76 -18.40 -19.12 -34.29
C GLU A 76 -18.71 -17.64 -34.49
N LYS A 77 -20.00 -17.35 -34.70
CA LYS A 77 -20.55 -16.01 -34.96
C LYS A 77 -20.07 -15.02 -33.90
N GLN A 78 -19.08 -14.21 -34.25
CA GLN A 78 -18.71 -13.01 -33.51
C GLN A 78 -19.83 -11.97 -33.63
N SER A 79 -20.77 -12.04 -32.71
CA SER A 79 -21.73 -10.98 -32.45
C SER A 79 -21.01 -9.81 -31.77
N GLY A 80 -20.79 -8.74 -32.53
CA GLY A 80 -20.73 -7.38 -31.97
C GLY A 80 -19.36 -6.88 -31.49
N ARG A 81 -18.49 -6.55 -32.44
CA ARG A 81 -17.40 -5.59 -32.26
C ARG A 81 -17.99 -4.21 -31.92
N GLN A 82 -18.08 -3.85 -30.65
CA GLN A 82 -18.24 -2.45 -30.23
C GLN A 82 -16.89 -1.76 -30.19
N THR A 83 -16.35 -1.41 -31.37
CA THR A 83 -15.39 -0.30 -31.47
C THR A 83 -16.18 1.01 -31.47
N GLY A 84 -16.64 1.43 -30.29
CA GLY A 84 -17.24 2.73 -30.06
C GLY A 84 -16.19 3.70 -29.54
N LYS A 85 -15.65 4.55 -30.42
CA LYS A 85 -15.01 5.80 -30.01
C LYS A 85 -16.11 6.76 -29.55
N GLU A 86 -16.69 6.53 -28.37
CA GLU A 86 -17.36 7.63 -27.69
C GLU A 86 -16.32 8.37 -26.85
N PRO A 87 -16.16 9.70 -27.01
CA PRO A 87 -15.41 10.47 -26.04
C PRO A 87 -16.09 10.24 -24.69
N TRP A 88 -15.33 9.80 -23.69
CA TRP A 88 -15.82 9.60 -22.33
C TRP A 88 -16.42 10.93 -21.86
N LYS A 89 -17.74 11.08 -21.98
CA LYS A 89 -18.41 12.26 -21.44
C LYS A 89 -18.43 12.07 -19.94
N SER A 90 -17.83 13.01 -19.21
CA SER A 90 -17.96 13.06 -17.76
C SER A 90 -19.45 13.10 -17.42
N SER A 91 -19.94 12.09 -16.71
CA SER A 91 -21.36 11.91 -16.41
C SER A 91 -21.91 12.91 -15.38
N GLY A 92 -21.14 13.95 -15.02
CA GLY A 92 -21.42 14.85 -13.89
C GLY A 92 -21.30 14.16 -12.52
N VAL A 93 -21.09 12.84 -12.48
CA VAL A 93 -20.88 12.09 -11.25
C VAL A 93 -19.45 12.29 -10.77
N LEU A 94 -19.29 12.65 -9.50
CA LEU A 94 -17.97 12.74 -8.86
C LEU A 94 -17.58 11.38 -8.28
N ALA A 95 -16.31 11.02 -8.41
CA ALA A 95 -15.75 9.86 -7.74
C ALA A 95 -15.95 9.98 -6.22
N GLY A 96 -16.24 8.87 -5.56
CA GLY A 96 -16.56 8.88 -4.13
C GLY A 96 -16.39 7.52 -3.47
N VAL A 97 -16.19 7.55 -2.16
CA VAL A 97 -16.24 6.34 -1.33
C VAL A 97 -16.89 6.66 0.01
N ARG A 98 -17.85 5.84 0.42
CA ARG A 98 -18.52 5.96 1.72
C ARG A 98 -18.68 4.62 2.38
N GLY A 99 -18.49 4.56 3.68
CA GLY A 99 -18.76 3.36 4.46
C GLY A 99 -18.03 3.30 5.79
N LYS A 100 -18.37 2.28 6.56
CA LYS A 100 -17.68 1.91 7.80
C LYS A 100 -17.56 0.41 7.83
N ALA A 101 -16.36 -0.08 8.12
CA ALA A 101 -16.10 -1.50 8.14
C ALA A 101 -15.13 -1.88 9.26
N GLN A 102 -15.33 -3.08 9.80
CA GLN A 102 -14.34 -3.79 10.59
C GLN A 102 -13.55 -4.73 9.69
N ILE A 103 -12.24 -4.71 9.81
CA ILE A 103 -11.36 -5.64 9.09
C ILE A 103 -10.91 -6.78 9.99
N PHE A 104 -10.49 -7.87 9.37
CA PHE A 104 -9.63 -8.86 10.01
C PHE A 104 -8.18 -8.64 9.57
N PHE A 105 -7.26 -8.60 10.53
CA PHE A 105 -5.84 -8.35 10.30
C PHE A 105 -5.00 -9.47 10.92
N ASN A 106 -4.31 -10.24 10.07
CA ASN A 106 -3.58 -11.45 10.49
C ASN A 106 -2.53 -11.22 11.59
N TYR A 107 -1.92 -10.03 11.64
CA TYR A 107 -0.89 -9.71 12.63
C TYR A 107 -1.47 -9.24 13.98
N SER A 108 -2.79 -9.03 14.04
CA SER A 108 -3.51 -8.65 15.27
C SER A 108 -4.90 -9.30 15.27
N PRO A 109 -4.99 -10.66 15.28
CA PRO A 109 -6.23 -11.37 14.99
C PRO A 109 -7.30 -11.22 16.07
N GLU A 110 -6.91 -10.85 17.29
CA GLU A 110 -7.82 -10.65 18.42
C GLU A 110 -8.30 -9.19 18.54
N ASP A 111 -7.69 -8.27 17.79
CA ASP A 111 -8.00 -6.85 17.88
C ASP A 111 -9.26 -6.50 17.08
N THR A 112 -9.92 -5.42 17.49
CA THR A 112 -11.03 -4.85 16.72
C THR A 112 -10.56 -3.59 16.03
N ILE A 113 -10.41 -3.68 14.70
CA ILE A 113 -9.92 -2.58 13.86
C ILE A 113 -11.02 -2.13 12.93
N ARG A 114 -11.41 -0.86 13.03
CA ARG A 114 -12.49 -0.24 12.27
C ARG A 114 -11.99 0.96 11.50
N PHE A 115 -12.47 1.05 10.27
CA PHE A 115 -12.23 2.17 9.37
C PHE A 115 -13.58 2.76 8.96
N GLY A 116 -13.62 4.08 8.89
CA GLY A 116 -14.75 4.83 8.36
C GLY A 116 -14.26 5.84 7.34
N VAL A 117 -14.93 5.91 6.20
CA VAL A 117 -14.58 6.80 5.11
C VAL A 117 -15.85 7.48 4.61
N ASP A 118 -15.77 8.80 4.43
CA ASP A 118 -16.71 9.57 3.63
C ASP A 118 -15.90 10.59 2.83
N ALA A 119 -15.75 10.32 1.53
CA ALA A 119 -14.90 11.10 0.66
C ALA A 119 -15.51 11.27 -0.72
N GLN A 120 -15.24 12.43 -1.32
CA GLN A 120 -15.67 12.76 -2.67
C GLN A 120 -14.56 13.54 -3.37
N ALA A 121 -14.40 13.30 -4.68
CA ALA A 121 -13.53 14.10 -5.53
C ALA A 121 -13.94 15.57 -5.50
N ALA A 122 -12.94 16.44 -5.49
CA ALA A 122 -13.02 17.88 -5.59
C ALA A 122 -11.93 18.36 -6.56
N PRO A 123 -12.01 18.00 -7.85
CA PRO A 123 -10.92 18.18 -8.80
C PRO A 123 -10.51 19.64 -8.93
N PHE A 124 -9.20 19.87 -9.06
CA PHE A 124 -8.60 21.19 -9.27
C PHE A 124 -8.83 22.24 -8.17
N THR A 125 -9.27 21.83 -6.96
CA THR A 125 -9.62 22.77 -5.89
C THR A 125 -8.46 23.19 -5.01
N ARG A 126 -7.31 22.48 -5.04
CA ARG A 126 -6.20 22.73 -4.12
C ARG A 126 -4.92 23.06 -4.88
N PRO A 127 -4.60 24.37 -5.06
CA PRO A 127 -3.47 24.79 -5.87
C PRO A 127 -2.17 24.11 -5.48
N ILE A 128 -1.42 23.64 -6.48
CA ILE A 128 -0.04 23.16 -6.28
C ILE A 128 0.96 24.09 -6.98
N PRO A 129 2.15 24.32 -6.40
CA PRO A 129 3.13 25.27 -6.93
C PRO A 129 3.48 25.04 -8.41
N GLN A 130 3.51 23.78 -8.85
CA GLN A 130 3.93 23.40 -10.20
C GLN A 130 2.84 23.53 -11.27
N ALA A 131 1.55 23.50 -10.89
CA ALA A 131 0.44 23.50 -11.85
C ALA A 131 -0.43 24.77 -11.81
N GLY A 132 -0.31 25.60 -10.76
CA GLY A 132 -1.11 26.82 -10.58
C GLY A 132 -2.60 26.57 -10.28
N THR A 133 -3.17 25.49 -10.81
CA THR A 133 -4.46 24.89 -10.42
C THR A 133 -4.23 23.70 -9.50
N GLY A 134 -5.30 23.13 -8.95
CA GLY A 134 -5.21 21.85 -8.23
C GLY A 134 -4.99 20.65 -9.15
N LEU A 135 -5.12 19.45 -8.60
CA LEU A 135 -4.99 18.18 -9.32
C LEU A 135 -6.36 17.59 -9.67
N PRO A 136 -6.48 16.82 -10.77
CA PRO A 136 -7.74 16.12 -11.08
C PRO A 136 -8.15 15.10 -10.00
N THR A 137 -7.20 14.71 -9.16
CA THR A 137 -7.37 13.74 -8.06
C THR A 137 -7.64 14.40 -6.71
N ASP A 138 -7.69 15.74 -6.65
CA ASP A 138 -8.03 16.46 -5.42
C ASP A 138 -9.35 15.96 -4.87
N ALA A 139 -9.45 15.86 -3.54
CA ALA A 139 -10.62 15.37 -2.86
C ALA A 139 -10.82 16.06 -1.52
N ARG A 140 -12.01 15.84 -0.96
CA ARG A 140 -12.38 16.26 0.39
C ARG A 140 -13.10 15.12 1.08
N GLY A 141 -13.00 15.08 2.41
CA GLY A 141 -13.67 14.06 3.19
C GLY A 141 -12.96 13.77 4.50
N THR A 142 -13.40 12.69 5.15
CA THR A 142 -12.86 12.26 6.43
C THR A 142 -12.58 10.77 6.42
N LEU A 143 -11.42 10.42 6.97
CA LEU A 143 -11.03 9.07 7.35
C LEU A 143 -11.04 8.99 8.88
N THR A 144 -11.74 8.01 9.43
CA THR A 144 -11.71 7.67 10.86
C THR A 144 -11.16 6.27 11.05
N ILE A 145 -10.26 6.10 12.02
CA ILE A 145 -9.67 4.81 12.39
C ILE A 145 -9.94 4.59 13.88
N SER A 146 -10.33 3.38 14.25
CA SER A 146 -10.41 2.94 15.64
C SER A 146 -9.78 1.56 15.75
N HIS A 147 -8.87 1.42 16.71
CA HIS A 147 -8.15 0.18 16.98
C HIS A 147 -8.26 -0.12 18.46
N TYR A 148 -9.09 -1.09 18.80
CA TYR A 148 -9.14 -1.68 20.13
C TYR A 148 -8.15 -2.84 20.20
N VAL A 149 -7.21 -2.75 21.15
CA VAL A 149 -6.16 -3.74 21.36
C VAL A 149 -6.59 -4.69 22.48
N LYS A 150 -6.82 -5.96 22.15
CA LYS A 150 -7.37 -6.93 23.10
C LYS A 150 -6.44 -7.15 24.29
N ALA A 151 -5.14 -7.21 24.05
CA ALA A 151 -4.13 -7.48 25.07
C ALA A 151 -4.06 -6.40 26.16
N THR A 152 -4.31 -5.14 25.83
CA THR A 152 -4.21 -4.02 26.77
C THR A 152 -5.57 -3.47 27.20
N GLY A 153 -6.65 -3.83 26.50
CA GLY A 153 -7.99 -3.25 26.71
C GLY A 153 -8.12 -1.80 26.25
N GLY A 154 -7.08 -1.21 25.65
CA GLY A 154 -7.06 0.17 25.20
C GLY A 154 -7.68 0.35 23.82
N THR A 155 -8.23 1.53 23.56
CA THR A 155 -8.66 1.95 22.21
C THR A 155 -7.88 3.17 21.76
N MET A 156 -7.29 3.09 20.58
CA MET A 156 -6.69 4.22 19.88
C MET A 156 -7.61 4.67 18.75
N THR A 157 -7.69 5.98 18.52
CA THR A 157 -8.47 6.55 17.43
C THR A 157 -7.66 7.55 16.64
N ALA A 158 -7.91 7.64 15.34
CA ALA A 158 -7.38 8.69 14.48
C ALA A 158 -8.49 9.27 13.59
N ILE A 159 -8.41 10.57 13.34
CA ILE A 159 -9.24 11.29 12.39
C ILE A 159 -8.29 12.04 11.43
N ALA A 160 -8.50 11.83 10.14
CA ALA A 160 -7.69 12.40 9.08
C ALA A 160 -8.59 13.03 8.01
N ASP A 161 -8.10 14.10 7.39
CA ASP A 161 -8.80 14.82 6.33
C ASP A 161 -8.30 14.30 4.98
N VAL A 162 -9.22 13.87 4.12
CA VAL A 162 -8.89 13.29 2.81
C VAL A 162 -8.41 14.39 1.86
N ASP A 163 -7.25 14.19 1.25
CA ASP A 163 -6.63 15.16 0.33
C ASP A 163 -6.52 14.67 -1.12
N CYS A 164 -6.68 13.36 -1.36
CA CYS A 164 -6.82 12.78 -2.69
C CYS A 164 -7.80 11.61 -2.70
N LEU A 165 -8.52 11.45 -3.83
CA LEU A 165 -9.29 10.26 -4.17
C LEU A 165 -9.16 9.93 -5.66
N VAL A 166 -8.85 8.68 -5.97
CA VAL A 166 -8.94 8.09 -7.31
C VAL A 166 -9.78 6.83 -7.24
N THR A 167 -10.62 6.60 -8.25
CA THR A 167 -11.42 5.37 -8.34
C THR A 167 -11.18 4.68 -9.67
N GLY A 168 -11.24 3.36 -9.67
CA GLY A 168 -11.17 2.54 -10.87
C GLY A 168 -12.19 1.42 -10.74
N GLY A 169 -13.32 1.57 -11.42
CA GLY A 169 -14.48 0.68 -11.32
C GLY A 169 -14.94 0.48 -9.87
N ARG A 170 -14.45 -0.59 -9.26
CA ARG A 170 -14.88 -1.13 -7.99
C ARG A 170 -13.96 -0.78 -6.81
N THR A 171 -12.86 -0.10 -7.12
CA THR A 171 -11.74 0.18 -6.23
C THR A 171 -11.60 1.68 -6.03
N ALA A 172 -11.24 2.09 -4.82
CA ALA A 172 -10.86 3.45 -4.48
C ALA A 172 -9.46 3.45 -3.85
N THR A 173 -8.65 4.42 -4.24
CA THR A 173 -7.38 4.76 -3.58
C THR A 173 -7.50 6.18 -3.09
N LEU A 174 -7.21 6.41 -1.80
CA LEU A 174 -7.24 7.74 -1.21
C LEU A 174 -6.04 7.95 -0.31
N THR A 175 -5.72 9.22 -0.10
CA THR A 175 -4.83 9.63 0.98
C THR A 175 -5.52 10.60 1.92
N ALA A 176 -5.11 10.57 3.19
CA ALA A 176 -5.64 11.46 4.21
C ALA A 176 -4.54 11.94 5.15
N ILE A 177 -4.62 13.20 5.58
CA ILE A 177 -3.65 13.82 6.49
C ILE A 177 -4.22 13.77 7.91
N VAL A 178 -3.48 13.20 8.85
CA VAL A 178 -3.91 13.07 10.25
C VAL A 178 -4.13 14.46 10.87
N ARG A 179 -5.35 14.71 11.31
CA ARG A 179 -5.76 15.94 12.01
C ARG A 179 -5.68 15.77 13.53
N ALA A 180 -6.13 14.63 14.02
CA ALA A 180 -6.11 14.27 15.44
C ALA A 180 -5.93 12.76 15.59
N SER A 181 -5.07 12.31 16.51
CA SER A 181 -4.85 10.88 16.72
C SER A 181 -4.29 10.62 18.12
N GLY A 182 -4.62 9.45 18.67
CA GLY A 182 -3.98 8.89 19.87
C GLY A 182 -2.77 7.99 19.57
N ALA A 183 -2.44 7.76 18.29
CA ALA A 183 -1.42 6.79 17.88
C ALA A 183 -0.46 7.28 16.76
N GLU A 184 -0.92 8.19 15.90
CA GLU A 184 -0.18 8.66 14.72
C GLU A 184 0.15 10.15 14.85
N PRO A 185 1.33 10.62 14.37
CA PRO A 185 1.66 12.03 14.38
C PRO A 185 0.65 12.87 13.56
N LYS A 186 0.25 14.02 14.11
CA LYS A 186 -0.50 15.03 13.35
C LYS A 186 0.30 15.45 12.12
N GLY A 187 -0.36 15.56 10.97
CA GLY A 187 0.26 15.91 9.70
C GLY A 187 0.80 14.73 8.90
N LYS A 188 0.86 13.52 9.47
CA LYS A 188 1.24 12.32 8.72
C LYS A 188 0.19 12.02 7.65
N ARG A 189 0.64 11.69 6.43
CA ARG A 189 -0.24 11.23 5.35
C ARG A 189 -0.39 9.71 5.40
N LEU A 190 -1.63 9.27 5.37
CA LEU A 190 -2.06 7.88 5.38
C LEU A 190 -2.55 7.49 3.99
N GLY A 191 -2.08 6.36 3.46
CA GLY A 191 -2.60 5.76 2.23
C GLY A 191 -3.60 4.66 2.53
N ILE A 192 -4.79 4.75 1.95
CA ILE A 192 -5.87 3.77 2.06
C ILE A 192 -6.30 3.32 0.67
N SER A 193 -6.47 2.01 0.50
CA SER A 193 -7.15 1.45 -0.68
C SER A 193 -8.36 0.63 -0.23
N ILE A 194 -9.43 0.68 -1.00
CA ILE A 194 -10.68 -0.04 -0.76
C ILE A 194 -11.04 -0.76 -2.05
N GLN A 195 -11.35 -2.05 -1.96
CA GLN A 195 -12.02 -2.80 -3.02
C GLN A 195 -13.40 -3.19 -2.49
N GLN A 196 -14.45 -2.71 -3.17
CA GLN A 196 -15.80 -3.16 -2.88
C GLN A 196 -15.99 -4.60 -3.40
N GLY A 197 -16.56 -5.50 -2.59
CA GLY A 197 -16.70 -6.92 -2.88
C GLY A 197 -17.96 -7.24 -3.69
N GLU A 198 -17.88 -8.20 -4.61
CA GLU A 198 -18.97 -8.64 -5.52
C GLU A 198 -19.30 -10.11 -5.31
N ASN A 199 -20.50 -10.51 -5.72
CA ASN A 199 -20.88 -11.92 -5.84
C ASN A 199 -20.66 -12.68 -4.52
N GLY A 200 -21.04 -12.06 -3.41
CA GLY A 200 -20.88 -12.61 -2.07
C GLY A 200 -19.46 -12.51 -1.48
N ARG A 201 -18.48 -11.99 -2.22
CA ARG A 201 -17.14 -11.70 -1.66
C ARG A 201 -17.20 -10.44 -0.80
N PRO A 202 -16.53 -10.42 0.37
CA PRO A 202 -16.48 -9.23 1.21
C PRO A 202 -15.60 -8.15 0.56
N ASP A 203 -15.81 -6.92 1.01
CA ASP A 203 -14.91 -5.81 0.72
C ASP A 203 -13.50 -6.11 1.25
N ARG A 204 -12.51 -5.39 0.71
CA ARG A 204 -11.14 -5.40 1.21
C ARG A 204 -10.63 -4.00 1.44
N LEU A 205 -9.71 -3.87 2.38
CA LEU A 205 -9.04 -2.61 2.71
C LEU A 205 -7.52 -2.81 2.76
N GLY A 206 -6.77 -1.85 2.23
CA GLY A 206 -5.32 -1.76 2.34
C GLY A 206 -4.93 -0.47 3.04
N PHE A 207 -3.86 -0.51 3.83
CA PHE A 207 -3.32 0.64 4.56
C PHE A 207 -1.80 0.61 4.60
N GLY A 208 -1.18 1.78 4.57
CA GLY A 208 0.26 1.95 4.32
C GLY A 208 1.22 1.64 5.47
N TRP A 209 0.76 1.26 6.67
CA TRP A 209 1.60 1.20 7.88
C TRP A 209 1.52 -0.13 8.66
N GLY A 210 1.00 -1.21 8.05
CA GLY A 210 1.00 -2.54 8.68
C GLY A 210 1.46 -3.71 7.81
N VAL A 211 1.66 -3.49 6.51
CA VAL A 211 2.17 -4.52 5.57
C VAL A 211 3.12 -3.87 4.57
N ALA A 212 2.72 -2.71 4.03
CA ALA A 212 3.62 -1.84 3.31
C ALA A 212 4.48 -1.02 4.28
N ASN A 213 5.68 -0.63 3.85
CA ASN A 213 6.65 0.21 4.59
C ASN A 213 7.21 -0.41 5.89
N VAL A 214 7.34 -1.74 5.93
CA VAL A 214 7.93 -2.48 7.07
C VAL A 214 9.45 -2.71 6.95
N ASP A 215 10.09 -2.27 5.86
CA ASP A 215 11.52 -2.48 5.59
C ASP A 215 12.45 -1.47 6.30
N GLY A 216 11.92 -0.71 7.27
CA GLY A 216 12.71 0.07 8.21
C GLY A 216 13.41 1.30 7.64
N ARG A 217 13.13 1.66 6.38
CA ARG A 217 13.43 2.99 5.87
C ARG A 217 12.42 3.95 6.49
N GLU A 218 12.89 5.09 7.00
CA GLU A 218 12.01 6.19 7.41
C GLU A 218 10.91 6.32 6.35
N ASP A 219 9.67 6.29 6.82
CA ASP A 219 8.46 6.43 6.04
C ASP A 219 8.59 7.74 5.26
N GLY A 220 9.14 7.67 4.05
CA GLY A 220 9.47 8.77 3.14
C GLY A 220 8.23 9.52 2.62
N GLY A 221 7.18 9.55 3.43
CA GLY A 221 5.84 9.98 3.12
C GLY A 221 5.11 8.92 2.31
N THR A 222 3.85 8.69 2.64
CA THR A 222 2.92 8.22 1.62
C THR A 222 2.77 9.37 0.61
N GLY A 223 3.10 9.14 -0.66
CA GLY A 223 2.81 10.10 -1.73
C GLY A 223 1.31 10.29 -1.92
N THR A 224 0.89 11.44 -2.43
CA THR A 224 -0.53 11.71 -2.72
C THR A 224 -1.11 10.63 -3.63
N CYS A 225 -2.31 10.13 -3.31
CA CYS A 225 -2.97 9.03 -4.04
C CYS A 225 -2.22 7.69 -4.06
N MET A 226 -1.24 7.47 -3.19
CA MET A 226 -0.51 6.20 -3.08
C MET A 226 -1.03 5.36 -1.92
N ALA A 227 -1.32 4.09 -2.16
CA ALA A 227 -1.69 3.12 -1.13
C ALA A 227 -1.32 1.70 -1.59
N PRO A 228 -1.06 0.75 -0.67
CA PRO A 228 -0.89 -0.65 -1.04
C PRO A 228 -2.19 -1.26 -1.58
N ALA A 229 -2.10 -2.45 -2.17
CA ALA A 229 -3.28 -3.18 -2.61
C ALA A 229 -4.25 -3.49 -1.45
N PRO A 230 -5.57 -3.58 -1.68
CA PRO A 230 -6.53 -3.98 -0.66
C PRO A 230 -6.33 -5.43 -0.21
N PHE A 231 -5.71 -5.65 0.95
CA PHE A 231 -5.33 -6.98 1.41
C PHE A 231 -6.21 -7.51 2.54
N ALA A 232 -6.64 -6.66 3.47
CA ALA A 232 -7.37 -7.07 4.67
C ALA A 232 -8.86 -7.27 4.35
N PRO A 233 -9.43 -8.46 4.57
CA PRO A 233 -10.85 -8.68 4.34
C PRO A 233 -11.69 -7.91 5.38
N VAL A 234 -12.79 -7.33 4.91
CA VAL A 234 -13.84 -6.80 5.77
C VAL A 234 -14.65 -7.96 6.34
N VAL A 235 -14.85 -7.94 7.66
CA VAL A 235 -15.62 -8.96 8.39
C VAL A 235 -16.96 -8.43 8.92
N SER A 236 -17.16 -7.12 8.94
CA SER A 236 -18.43 -6.49 9.28
C SER A 236 -18.54 -5.10 8.67
N GLY A 237 -19.73 -4.70 8.21
CA GLY A 237 -19.94 -3.45 7.49
C GLY A 237 -19.49 -3.53 6.03
N GLY A 238 -19.09 -2.40 5.47
CA GLY A 238 -18.67 -2.32 4.07
C GLY A 238 -18.61 -0.89 3.55
N TYR A 239 -18.31 -0.79 2.25
CA TYR A 239 -18.07 0.43 1.50
C TYR A 239 -18.87 0.44 0.21
N ARG A 240 -19.18 1.64 -0.25
CA ARG A 240 -19.68 1.91 -1.58
C ARG A 240 -18.69 2.80 -2.31
N VAL A 241 -18.16 2.29 -3.41
CA VAL A 241 -17.32 3.06 -4.34
C VAL A 241 -18.21 3.59 -5.46
N THR A 242 -18.12 4.90 -5.71
CA THR A 242 -18.72 5.55 -6.87
C THR A 242 -17.58 5.90 -7.81
N HIS A 243 -17.55 5.26 -8.98
CA HIS A 243 -16.52 5.53 -9.96
C HIS A 243 -16.87 6.70 -10.86
N ALA A 244 -15.88 7.52 -11.16
CA ALA A 244 -15.90 8.52 -12.22
C ALA A 244 -14.52 8.64 -12.84
N GLU A 245 -14.48 8.94 -14.14
CA GLU A 245 -13.25 9.26 -14.86
C GLU A 245 -12.65 10.58 -14.37
N LEU A 246 -11.32 10.68 -14.43
CA LEU A 246 -10.63 11.91 -14.04
C LEU A 246 -10.97 13.03 -15.04
N PRO A 247 -11.39 14.21 -14.58
CA PRO A 247 -11.71 15.31 -15.49
C PRO A 247 -10.46 15.83 -16.19
N LEU A 248 -10.62 16.28 -17.43
CA LEU A 248 -9.61 17.08 -18.10
C LEU A 248 -9.48 18.43 -17.40
N PRO A 249 -8.29 19.04 -17.40
CA PRO A 249 -8.17 20.47 -17.10
C PRO A 249 -9.12 21.23 -18.02
N SER A 250 -9.89 22.18 -17.50
CA SER A 250 -10.67 23.07 -18.35
C SER A 250 -9.71 23.85 -19.24
N GLU A 251 -9.90 23.80 -20.56
CA GLU A 251 -9.24 24.74 -21.47
C GLU A 251 -9.64 26.17 -21.03
N LYS A 252 -8.64 27.02 -20.79
CA LYS A 252 -8.84 28.44 -20.49
C LYS A 252 -8.92 29.23 -21.79
#